data_AF-A0A6V6YR25-F1
#
_entry.id   AF-A0A6V6YR25-F1
#
_cell.length_a   1.000
_cell.length_b   1.000
_cell.length_c   1.000
_cell.angle_alpha   90.00
_cell.angle_beta   90.00
_cell.angle_gamma   90.00
#
_symmetry.space_group_name_H-M   'P 1'
#
loop_
_entity.id
_entity.type
_entity.pdbx_description
1 polymer ?
#
loop_
_entity_poly.entity_id
_entity_poly.type
_entity_poly.pdbx_seq_one_letter_code
_entity_poly.pdbx_strand_id
1 'polypeptide(L)'
;MLQNHNNHLESDQSLCPFKMLTGFPCPGCGITKSLVYFYQGDIYKSISYHILGPFVILFCCLTIIVLTVEIINKKEYFTTLLYNKKLAYNLAYFLAIYHFVRLIVFIANHSFDAILHQSVWF
;
A
#
# COMPACT_ATOMS: atom_id res chain seq x y z
N MET A 1 8.56 -24.04 3.26
CA MET A 1 9.27 -23.13 4.19
C MET A 1 8.45 -21.86 4.49
N LEU A 2 7.13 -21.97 4.67
CA LEU A 2 6.23 -20.80 4.87
C LEU A 2 5.54 -20.87 6.23
N GLN A 3 6.33 -21.06 7.28
CA GLN A 3 5.82 -21.04 8.64
C GLN A 3 6.89 -20.44 9.54
N ASN A 4 6.98 -19.11 9.54
CA ASN A 4 7.63 -18.40 10.63
C ASN A 4 6.65 -17.36 11.17
N HIS A 5 6.02 -17.76 12.26
CA HIS A 5 4.91 -17.09 12.93
C HIS A 5 5.46 -16.11 13.97
N ASN A 6 6.33 -15.19 13.53
CA ASN A 6 6.92 -14.22 14.43
C ASN A 6 6.53 -12.82 13.94
N ASN A 7 5.95 -12.01 14.83
CA ASN A 7 5.51 -10.63 14.62
C ASN A 7 6.64 -9.63 14.30
N HIS A 8 7.73 -10.11 13.70
CA HIS A 8 8.92 -9.37 13.30
C HIS A 8 8.58 -8.20 12.37
N LEU A 9 7.55 -8.30 11.53
CA LEU A 9 7.17 -7.19 10.63
C LEU A 9 6.72 -5.93 11.37
N GLU A 10 6.30 -6.00 12.62
CA GLU A 10 5.85 -4.85 13.40
C GLU A 10 7.04 -4.12 14.04
N SER A 11 7.98 -4.89 14.59
CA SER A 11 9.18 -4.42 15.29
C SER A 11 10.34 -4.11 14.36
N ASP A 12 10.44 -4.80 13.23
CA ASP A 12 11.60 -4.72 12.36
C ASP A 12 11.56 -3.44 11.54
N GLN A 13 12.75 -2.84 11.44
CA GLN A 13 12.96 -1.65 10.64
C GLN A 13 12.72 -2.02 9.17
N SER A 14 11.72 -1.40 8.56
CA SER A 14 11.49 -1.56 7.13
C SER A 14 12.68 -1.00 6.37
N LEU A 15 13.28 -1.79 5.47
CA LEU A 15 14.37 -1.39 4.56
C LEU A 15 13.92 -0.40 3.48
N CYS A 16 13.12 0.60 3.86
CA CYS A 16 12.70 1.68 2.99
C CYS A 16 13.68 2.83 3.14
N PRO A 17 14.41 3.21 2.07
CA PRO A 17 15.37 4.30 2.13
C PRO A 17 14.74 5.60 2.66
N PHE A 18 13.51 5.90 2.25
CA PHE A 18 12.80 7.11 2.70
C PHE A 18 12.57 7.11 4.22
N LYS A 19 12.11 5.99 4.78
CA LYS A 19 11.88 5.88 6.23
C LYS A 19 13.20 5.90 7.00
N MET A 20 14.23 5.24 6.48
CA MET A 20 15.57 5.22 7.10
C MET A 20 16.24 6.60 7.09
N LEU A 21 16.07 7.38 6.02
CA LEU A 21 16.65 8.73 5.91
C LEU A 21 15.89 9.79 6.68
N THR A 22 14.55 9.71 6.72
CA THR A 22 13.71 10.81 7.23
C THR A 22 12.93 10.47 8.49
N GLY A 23 12.84 9.18 8.86
CA GLY A 23 11.96 8.70 9.92
C GLY A 23 10.48 8.63 9.54
N PHE A 24 10.07 9.29 8.44
CA PHE A 24 8.68 9.39 8.04
C PHE A 24 8.16 8.12 7.36
N PRO A 25 6.94 7.65 7.72
CA PRO A 25 6.31 6.54 7.04
C PRO A 25 5.85 6.98 5.65
N CYS A 26 6.43 6.38 4.61
CA CYS A 26 5.94 6.57 3.24
C CYS A 26 4.69 5.70 2.97
N PRO A 27 3.84 6.06 1.98
CA PRO A 27 2.63 5.29 1.66
C PRO A 27 2.97 3.85 1.29
N GLY A 28 4.08 3.65 0.59
CA GLY A 28 4.56 2.34 0.16
C GLY A 28 4.86 1.40 1.34
N CYS A 29 5.48 1.88 2.42
CA CYS A 29 5.82 1.05 3.58
C CYS A 29 4.58 0.40 4.21
N GLY A 30 3.51 1.18 4.39
CA GLY A 30 2.27 0.68 4.99
C GLY A 30 1.54 -0.30 4.08
N ILE A 31 1.52 -0.03 2.77
CA ILE A 31 0.93 -0.93 1.78
C ILE A 31 1.69 -2.26 1.77
N THR A 32 3.03 -2.25 1.76
CA THR A 32 3.82 -3.48 1.76
C THR A 32 3.54 -4.34 3.00
N LYS A 33 3.49 -3.76 4.20
CA LYS A 33 3.11 -4.51 5.42
C LYS A 33 1.70 -5.09 5.31
N SER A 34 0.75 -4.29 4.82
CA SER A 34 -0.63 -4.73 4.59
C SER A 34 -0.73 -5.89 3.60
N LEU A 35 0.02 -5.85 2.48
CA LEU A 35 0.08 -6.93 1.49
C LEU A 35 0.64 -8.21 2.11
N VAL A 36 1.73 -8.11 2.89
CA VAL A 36 2.34 -9.29 3.53
C VAL A 36 1.36 -9.97 4.49
N TYR A 37 0.63 -9.22 5.33
CA TYR A 37 -0.41 -9.80 6.19
C TYR A 37 -1.59 -10.38 5.41
N PHE A 38 -1.97 -9.77 4.28
CA PHE A 38 -2.99 -10.32 3.40
C PHE A 38 -2.57 -11.70 2.85
N TYR A 39 -1.33 -11.83 2.36
CA TYR A 39 -0.79 -13.10 1.86
C TYR A 39 -0.63 -14.16 2.96
N GLN A 40 -0.46 -13.74 4.22
CA GLN A 40 -0.47 -14.65 5.38
C GLN A 40 -1.88 -15.10 5.79
N GLY A 41 -2.94 -14.54 5.16
CA GLY A 41 -4.33 -14.84 5.47
C GLY A 41 -4.92 -13.99 6.62
N ASP A 42 -4.15 -13.09 7.22
CA ASP A 42 -4.62 -12.18 8.26
C ASP A 42 -5.15 -10.89 7.63
N ILE A 43 -6.39 -10.97 7.15
CA ILE A 43 -7.10 -9.86 6.49
C ILE A 43 -7.36 -8.71 7.47
N TYR A 44 -7.61 -9.03 8.74
CA TYR A 44 -7.87 -8.02 9.77
C TYR A 44 -6.63 -7.16 10.00
N LYS A 45 -5.47 -7.79 10.21
CA LYS A 45 -4.19 -7.10 10.37
C LYS A 45 -3.79 -6.37 9.09
N SER A 46 -4.04 -6.96 7.92
CA SER A 46 -3.83 -6.31 6.62
C SER A 46 -4.56 -4.95 6.50
N ILE A 47 -5.86 -4.93 6.79
CA ILE A 47 -6.68 -3.71 6.72
C ILE A 47 -6.22 -2.69 7.77
N SER A 48 -5.87 -3.15 8.98
CA SER A 48 -5.37 -2.30 10.05
C SER A 48 -4.09 -1.54 9.67
N TYR A 49 -3.21 -2.15 8.86
CA TYR A 49 -2.00 -1.46 8.38
C TYR A 49 -2.27 -0.45 7.27
N HIS A 50 -3.06 -0.84 6.27
CA HIS A 50 -3.40 0.02 5.15
C HIS A 50 -4.62 -0.52 4.39
N ILE A 51 -5.71 0.23 4.35
CA ILE A 51 -6.94 -0.19 3.64
C ILE A 51 -6.71 -0.45 2.14
N LEU A 52 -5.76 0.27 1.54
CA LEU A 52 -5.36 0.07 0.14
C LEU A 52 -4.62 -1.25 -0.14
N GLY A 53 -4.09 -1.98 0.85
CA GLY A 53 -3.38 -3.23 0.58
C GLY A 53 -4.28 -4.29 -0.08
N PRO A 54 -5.40 -4.70 0.54
CA PRO A 54 -6.37 -5.59 -0.08
C PRO A 54 -6.93 -5.06 -1.40
N PHE A 55 -7.14 -3.74 -1.49
CA PHE A 55 -7.65 -3.11 -2.71
C PHE A 55 -6.67 -3.23 -3.88
N VAL A 56 -5.37 -3.07 -3.63
CA VAL A 56 -4.31 -3.27 -4.64
C VAL A 56 -4.31 -4.72 -5.13
N ILE A 57 -4.44 -5.71 -4.24
CA ILE A 57 -4.50 -7.11 -4.64
C ILE A 57 -5.74 -7.37 -5.50
N LEU A 58 -6.90 -6.89 -5.08
CA LEU A 58 -8.14 -7.02 -5.85
C LEU A 58 -8.00 -6.39 -7.24
N PHE A 59 -7.45 -5.18 -7.31
CA PHE A 59 -7.19 -4.48 -8.58
C PHE A 59 -6.24 -5.26 -9.49
N CYS A 60 -5.16 -5.83 -8.94
CA CYS A 60 -4.24 -6.69 -9.68
C CYS A 60 -4.93 -7.96 -10.19
N CYS A 61 -5.72 -8.65 -9.36
CA CYS A 61 -6.47 -9.83 -9.77
C CYS A 61 -7.47 -9.53 -10.89
N LEU A 62 -8.26 -8.45 -10.74
CA LEU A 62 -9.19 -7.99 -11.77
C LEU A 62 -8.47 -7.68 -13.07
N THR A 63 -7.32 -6.99 -12.99
CA THR A 63 -6.48 -6.69 -14.16
C THR A 63 -6.03 -7.97 -14.87
N ILE A 64 -5.52 -8.95 -14.13
CA ILE A 64 -5.08 -10.24 -14.70
C ILE A 64 -6.25 -10.96 -15.36
N ILE A 65 -7.44 -10.98 -14.74
CA ILE A 65 -8.64 -11.61 -15.30
C ILE A 65 -9.05 -10.92 -16.61
N VAL A 66 -9.16 -9.60 -16.60
CA VAL A 66 -9.58 -8.84 -17.79
C VAL A 66 -8.58 -9.01 -18.93
N LEU A 67 -7.27 -8.92 -18.65
CA LEU A 67 -6.23 -9.15 -19.65
C LEU A 67 -6.27 -10.58 -20.21
N THR A 68 -6.54 -11.57 -19.36
CA THR A 68 -6.67 -12.98 -19.79
C THR A 68 -7.89 -13.15 -20.70
N VAL A 69 -9.04 -12.56 -20.33
CA VAL A 69 -10.27 -12.57 -21.14
C VAL A 69 -10.05 -11.85 -22.47
N GLU A 70 -9.29 -10.76 -22.48
CA GLU A 70 -8.94 -9.99 -23.68
C GLU A 70 -8.06 -10.77 -24.65
N ILE A 71 -7.04 -11.47 -24.14
CA ILE A 71 -6.20 -12.36 -24.96
C ILE A 71 -7.04 -13.46 -25.62
N ILE A 72 -8.03 -14.01 -24.91
CA ILE A 72 -8.91 -15.06 -25.44
C ILE A 72 -9.90 -14.51 -26.46
N ASN A 73 -10.52 -13.35 -26.19
CA ASN A 73 -11.58 -12.79 -27.03
C ASN A 73 -11.08 -11.91 -28.18
N LYS A 74 -9.78 -11.57 -28.23
CA LYS A 74 -9.17 -10.60 -29.17
C LYS A 74 -9.90 -9.25 -29.24
N LYS A 75 -10.53 -8.84 -28.14
CA LYS A 75 -11.28 -7.58 -28.01
C LYS A 75 -10.67 -6.74 -26.90
N GLU A 76 -10.42 -5.48 -27.19
CA GLU A 76 -9.79 -4.55 -26.24
C GLU A 76 -10.79 -3.94 -25.27
N TYR A 77 -10.97 -4.57 -24.11
CA TYR A 77 -11.82 -4.07 -23.03
C TYR A 77 -11.02 -3.32 -21.98
N PHE A 78 -9.81 -3.79 -21.66
CA PHE A 78 -8.95 -3.25 -20.63
C PHE A 78 -8.54 -1.81 -20.94
N THR A 79 -8.21 -1.53 -22.20
CA THR A 79 -7.80 -0.21 -22.69
C THR A 79 -8.92 0.81 -22.50
N THR A 80 -10.18 0.46 -22.74
CA THR A 80 -11.31 1.40 -22.57
C THR A 80 -11.66 1.62 -21.09
N LEU A 81 -11.54 0.59 -20.25
CA LEU A 81 -11.86 0.66 -18.83
C LEU A 81 -10.80 1.42 -18.02
N LEU A 82 -9.51 1.12 -18.20
CA LEU A 82 -8.41 1.81 -17.49
C LEU A 82 -8.01 3.15 -18.12
N TYR A 83 -8.15 3.33 -19.44
CA TYR A 83 -7.83 4.60 -20.11
C TYR A 83 -8.99 5.61 -20.05
N ASN A 84 -9.99 5.38 -19.21
CA ASN A 84 -10.97 6.40 -18.89
C ASN A 84 -10.32 7.46 -18.01
N LYS A 85 -9.86 8.56 -18.63
CA LYS A 85 -9.17 9.68 -17.96
C LYS A 85 -9.93 10.16 -16.71
N LYS A 86 -11.27 10.17 -16.75
CA LYS A 86 -12.08 10.55 -15.59
C LYS A 86 -11.90 9.62 -14.40
N LEU A 87 -11.85 8.30 -14.61
CA LEU A 87 -11.67 7.34 -13.54
C LEU A 87 -10.26 7.42 -12.95
N ALA A 88 -9.24 7.57 -13.80
CA ALA A 88 -7.87 7.76 -13.37
C ALA A 88 -7.69 9.04 -12.51
N TYR A 89 -8.25 10.18 -12.95
CA TYR A 89 -8.19 11.42 -12.17
C TYR A 89 -8.95 11.34 -10.85
N ASN A 90 -10.15 10.75 -10.83
CA ASN A 90 -10.92 10.57 -9.59
C ASN A 90 -10.17 9.69 -8.58
N LEU A 91 -9.63 8.56 -9.04
CA LEU A 91 -8.87 7.65 -8.19
C LEU A 91 -7.61 8.34 -7.65
N ALA A 92 -6.87 9.04 -8.51
CA ALA A 92 -5.67 9.79 -8.13
C ALA A 92 -5.97 10.89 -7.09
N TYR A 93 -7.04 11.66 -7.28
CA TYR A 93 -7.44 12.71 -6.34
C TYR A 93 -7.85 12.13 -4.99
N PHE A 94 -8.65 11.06 -4.99
CA PHE A 94 -9.05 10.36 -3.77
C PHE A 94 -7.85 9.82 -2.99
N LEU A 95 -6.90 9.16 -3.68
CA LEU A 95 -5.65 8.66 -3.11
C LEU A 95 -4.79 9.78 -2.53
N ALA A 96 -4.66 10.89 -3.26
CA ALA A 96 -3.88 12.04 -2.83
C ALA A 96 -4.46 12.66 -1.55
N ILE A 97 -5.78 12.88 -1.49
CA ILE A 97 -6.45 13.41 -0.29
C ILE A 97 -6.26 12.46 0.88
N TYR A 98 -6.55 11.17 0.70
CA TYR A 98 -6.41 10.18 1.76
C TYR A 98 -4.99 10.16 2.33
N HIS A 99 -3.98 10.23 1.45
CA HIS A 99 -2.59 10.23 1.88
C HIS A 99 -2.21 11.54 2.60
N PHE A 100 -2.69 12.68 2.11
CA PHE A 100 -2.46 13.98 2.74
C PHE A 100 -3.06 14.05 4.14
N VAL A 101 -4.30 13.58 4.31
CA VAL A 101 -4.97 13.49 5.60
C VAL A 101 -4.23 12.55 6.53
N ARG A 102 -3.83 11.35 6.06
CA ARG A 102 -3.05 10.40 6.86
C ARG A 102 -1.72 10.99 7.31
N LEU A 103 -1.04 11.75 6.44
CA LEU A 103 0.22 12.40 6.77
C LEU A 103 0.02 13.48 7.84
N ILE A 104 -1.02 14.31 7.72
CA ILE A 104 -1.36 15.33 8.72
C ILE A 104 -1.69 14.67 10.07
N VAL A 105 -2.51 13.62 10.08
CA VAL A 105 -2.86 12.88 11.30
C VAL A 105 -1.62 12.24 11.93
N PHE A 106 -0.69 11.73 11.13
CA PHE A 106 0.57 11.17 11.62
C PHE A 106 1.46 12.25 12.26
N ILE A 107 1.62 13.39 11.61
CA ILE A 107 2.39 14.54 12.12
C ILE A 107 1.76 15.10 13.40
N ALA A 108 0.43 15.15 13.48
CA ALA A 108 -0.28 15.67 14.65
C ALA A 108 -0.19 14.75 15.89
N ASN A 109 -0.02 13.45 15.69
CA ASN A 109 0.01 12.46 16.78
C ASN A 109 1.42 12.06 17.24
N HIS A 110 2.47 12.37 16.48
CA HIS A 110 3.85 12.03 16.82
C HIS A 110 4.73 13.26 17.00
N SER A 111 5.49 13.33 18.10
CA SER A 111 6.54 14.32 18.28
C SER A 111 7.66 14.11 17.27
N PHE A 112 8.31 15.21 16.85
CA PHE A 112 9.44 15.16 15.91
C PHE A 112 10.58 14.25 16.41
N ASP A 113 10.85 14.24 17.72
CA ASP A 113 11.83 13.35 18.35
C ASP A 113 11.52 11.86 18.13
N ALA A 114 10.25 11.47 18.23
CA ALA A 114 9.84 10.08 18.02
C ALA A 114 9.98 9.64 16.54
N ILE A 115 9.88 10.59 15.61
CA ILE A 115 10.06 10.35 14.17
C ILE A 115 11.56 10.22 13.84
N LEU A 116 12.39 11.12 14.38
CA LEU A 116 13.84 11.10 14.17
C LEU A 116 14.50 9.83 14.71
N HIS A 117 14.02 9.28 15.83
CA HIS A 117 14.46 7.99 16.36
C HIS A 117 14.20 6.79 15.45
N GLN A 118 13.34 6.92 14.43
CA GLN A 118 13.15 5.86 13.43
C GLN A 118 14.09 5.98 12.22
N SER A 119 14.84 7.08 12.14
CA SER A 119 15.87 7.30 11.12
C SER A 119 17.20 6.68 11.56
N VAL A 120 18.10 6.43 10.60
CA VAL A 120 19.45 5.86 10.86
C VAL A 120 20.39 6.85 11.55
N TRP A 121 20.01 8.13 11.63
CA TRP A 121 20.87 9.18 12.16
C TRP A 121 20.86 9.28 13.69
N PHE A 122 19.93 8.59 14.35
CA PHE A 122 19.71 8.57 15.80
C PHE A 122 19.67 7.13 16.31
#